data_AF-A0A640KDK6-F1
#
_entry.id   AF-A0A640KDK6-F1
#
_cell.length_a   1.000
_cell.length_b   1.000
_cell.length_c   1.000
_cell.angle_alpha   90.00
_cell.angle_beta   90.00
_cell.angle_gamma   90.00
#
_symmetry.space_group_name_H-M   'P 1'
#
loop_
_entity.id
_entity.type
_entity.pdbx_description
1 polymer ?
#
loop_
_entity_poly.entity_id
_entity_poly.type
_entity_poly.pdbx_seq_one_letter_code
_entity_poly.pdbx_strand_id
1 'polypeptide(L)'
;MESCLLPETDSLLQVFLRPTFAVPFSVTTLLMLATNYLMEKSTVENSNAPAVLVTANFFVNVFSFTLFIAGITFANSTQITRAIAVGQSPPIKLSVLRSLPWPLSVVCGSEGDRKLLPFLFYSLVFPGGLVVLSFHLISLGVNGLENALWWQLPLQRYLAWTMLWRLFVSAGVFATNYLAAHNPTQSVLIRSNVSDGQSSNSGRKLE
;
A
#
# COMPACT_ATOMS: atom_id res chain seq x y z
N MET A 1 20.44 28.46 3.46
CA MET A 1 21.06 27.11 3.52
C MET A 1 20.54 26.32 2.33
N GLU A 2 21.40 26.05 1.37
CA GLU A 2 21.08 25.12 0.28
C GLU A 2 20.90 23.73 0.89
N SER A 3 19.66 23.28 1.03
CA SER A 3 19.39 21.88 1.33
C SER A 3 19.79 21.06 0.10
N CYS A 4 20.97 20.46 0.16
CA CYS A 4 21.42 19.48 -0.82
C CYS A 4 20.50 18.24 -0.66
N LEU A 5 19.66 17.99 -1.65
CA LEU A 5 18.78 16.82 -1.66
C LEU A 5 19.65 15.57 -1.72
N LEU A 6 19.28 14.55 -0.94
CA LEU A 6 19.95 13.25 -1.01
C LEU A 6 19.77 12.62 -2.41
N PRO A 7 20.78 11.90 -2.92
CA PRO A 7 20.70 11.27 -4.24
C PRO A 7 19.64 10.18 -4.30
N GLU A 8 19.06 9.96 -5.48
CA GLU A 8 18.03 8.93 -5.71
C GLU A 8 18.51 7.51 -5.41
N THR A 9 17.65 6.67 -4.84
CA THR A 9 17.94 5.24 -4.61
C THR A 9 17.56 4.38 -5.82
N ASP A 10 18.43 3.43 -6.13
CA ASP A 10 18.30 2.42 -7.17
C ASP A 10 17.72 1.09 -6.66
N SER A 11 17.45 0.96 -5.36
CA SER A 11 17.14 -0.32 -4.73
C SER A 11 15.82 -0.31 -3.95
N LEU A 12 14.82 -1.07 -4.43
CA LEU A 12 13.58 -1.31 -3.70
C LEU A 12 13.82 -2.00 -2.35
N LEU A 13 14.84 -2.85 -2.28
CA LEU A 13 15.20 -3.51 -1.03
C LEU A 13 15.60 -2.49 0.04
N GLN A 14 16.39 -1.48 -0.32
CA GLN A 14 16.73 -0.41 0.64
C GLN A 14 15.49 0.35 1.12
N VAL A 15 14.50 0.55 0.26
CA VAL A 15 13.22 1.21 0.60
C VAL A 15 12.45 0.36 1.62
N PHE A 16 12.33 -0.94 1.40
CA PHE A 16 11.63 -1.84 2.33
C PHE A 16 12.37 -2.09 3.64
N LEU A 17 13.70 -1.98 3.63
CA LEU A 17 14.51 -2.12 4.85
C LEU A 17 14.61 -0.81 5.66
N ARG A 18 14.11 0.32 5.15
CA ARG A 18 14.12 1.58 5.89
C ARG A 18 13.26 1.47 7.15
N PRO A 19 13.72 2.01 8.30
CA PRO A 19 12.91 2.02 9.53
C PRO A 19 11.54 2.68 9.33
N THR A 20 11.45 3.70 8.47
CA THR A 20 10.21 4.40 8.14
C THR A 20 9.19 3.55 7.37
N PHE A 21 9.61 2.43 6.74
CA PHE A 21 8.70 1.40 6.22
C PHE A 21 8.56 0.25 7.21
N ALA A 22 9.69 -0.36 7.57
CA ALA A 22 9.73 -1.64 8.27
C ALA A 22 9.08 -1.56 9.66
N VAL A 23 9.30 -0.48 10.41
CA VAL A 23 8.74 -0.33 11.76
C VAL A 23 7.22 -0.11 11.70
N PRO A 24 6.67 0.88 10.97
CA PRO A 24 5.22 1.04 10.85
C PRO A 24 4.52 -0.18 10.26
N PHE A 25 5.10 -0.81 9.23
CA PHE A 25 4.56 -2.03 8.64
C PHE A 25 4.51 -3.16 9.68
N SER A 26 5.62 -3.44 10.37
CA SER A 26 5.70 -4.54 11.34
C SER A 26 4.76 -4.34 12.51
N VAL A 27 4.75 -3.13 13.11
CA VAL A 27 3.90 -2.83 14.27
C VAL A 27 2.42 -2.89 13.89
N THR A 28 2.03 -2.24 12.78
CA THR A 28 0.62 -2.20 12.35
C THR A 28 0.14 -3.60 11.98
N THR A 29 0.94 -4.35 11.21
CA THR A 29 0.57 -5.68 10.76
C THR A 29 0.52 -6.66 11.92
N LEU A 30 1.50 -6.64 12.83
CA LEU A 30 1.51 -7.52 14.00
C LEU A 30 0.29 -7.26 14.89
N LEU A 31 0.02 -6.00 15.21
CA LEU A 31 -1.12 -5.63 16.05
C LEU A 31 -2.45 -6.07 15.40
N MET A 32 -2.59 -5.83 14.09
CA MET A 32 -3.80 -6.22 13.37
C MET A 32 -3.98 -7.73 13.29
N LEU A 33 -2.93 -8.48 12.95
CA LEU A 33 -2.99 -9.94 12.88
C LEU A 33 -3.27 -10.53 14.25
N ALA A 34 -2.58 -10.09 15.31
CA ALA A 34 -2.80 -10.59 16.66
C ALA A 34 -4.24 -10.31 17.14
N THR A 35 -4.74 -9.09 16.94
CA THR A 35 -6.10 -8.72 17.35
C THR A 35 -7.15 -9.54 16.60
N ASN A 36 -7.03 -9.63 15.27
CA ASN A 36 -7.96 -10.40 14.46
C ASN A 36 -7.90 -11.91 14.78
N TYR A 37 -6.71 -12.45 15.02
CA TYR A 37 -6.53 -13.85 15.42
C TYR A 37 -7.26 -14.15 16.72
N LEU A 38 -7.05 -13.33 17.75
CA LEU A 38 -7.68 -13.53 19.06
C LEU A 38 -9.20 -13.39 18.98
N MET A 39 -9.69 -12.37 18.26
CA MET A 39 -11.12 -12.14 18.08
C MET A 39 -11.79 -13.29 17.30
N GLU A 40 -11.20 -13.72 16.18
CA GLU A 40 -11.75 -14.82 15.38
C GLU A 40 -11.72 -16.14 16.13
N LYS A 41 -10.60 -16.46 16.77
CA LYS A 41 -10.47 -17.69 17.55
C LYS A 41 -11.54 -17.75 18.64
N SER A 42 -11.67 -16.68 19.42
CA SER A 42 -12.68 -16.59 20.48
C SER A 42 -14.10 -16.69 19.92
N THR A 43 -14.38 -16.03 18.80
CA THR A 43 -15.72 -16.07 18.18
C THR A 43 -16.09 -17.48 17.72
N VAL A 44 -15.18 -18.20 17.08
CA VAL A 44 -15.46 -19.56 16.58
C VAL A 44 -15.58 -20.55 17.73
N GLU A 45 -14.68 -20.50 18.72
CA GLU A 45 -14.73 -21.40 19.89
C GLU A 45 -16.02 -21.21 20.71
N ASN A 46 -16.52 -19.97 20.83
CA ASN A 46 -17.71 -19.67 21.63
C ASN A 46 -19.03 -19.83 20.87
N SER A 47 -19.03 -19.81 19.53
CA SER A 47 -20.27 -19.83 18.73
C SER A 47 -20.77 -21.23 18.38
N ASN A 48 -19.98 -22.29 18.63
CA ASN A 48 -20.22 -23.66 18.13
C ASN A 48 -20.45 -23.75 16.61
N ALA A 49 -20.21 -22.67 15.86
CA ALA A 49 -20.40 -22.61 14.43
C ALA A 49 -19.15 -23.17 13.71
N PRO A 50 -19.32 -23.80 12.53
CA PRO A 50 -18.18 -24.24 11.74
C PRO A 50 -17.31 -23.06 11.30
N ALA A 51 -15.99 -23.27 11.27
CA ALA A 51 -15.05 -22.27 10.75
C ALA A 51 -15.08 -22.28 9.22
N VAL A 52 -15.72 -21.27 8.63
CA VAL A 52 -15.93 -21.17 7.19
C VAL A 52 -15.12 -20.00 6.64
N LEU A 53 -14.13 -20.31 5.80
CA LEU A 53 -13.18 -19.36 5.25
C LEU A 53 -13.76 -18.58 4.07
N VAL A 54 -14.38 -19.29 3.13
CA VAL A 54 -15.04 -18.70 1.96
C VAL A 54 -16.54 -18.82 2.17
N THR A 55 -17.20 -17.66 2.18
CA THR A 55 -18.66 -17.51 2.22
C THR A 55 -19.09 -16.54 1.12
N ALA A 56 -20.38 -16.49 0.81
CA ALA A 56 -20.91 -15.50 -0.14
C ALA A 56 -20.53 -14.05 0.20
N ASN A 57 -20.34 -13.72 1.49
CA ASN A 57 -19.97 -12.39 1.96
C ASN A 57 -18.47 -12.21 2.22
N PHE A 58 -17.62 -13.17 1.83
CA PHE A 58 -16.16 -13.10 2.04
C PHE A 58 -15.54 -11.81 1.46
N PHE A 59 -16.05 -11.36 0.30
CA PHE A 59 -15.60 -10.13 -0.34
C PHE A 59 -15.77 -8.91 0.56
N VAL A 60 -16.88 -8.81 1.32
CA VAL A 60 -17.14 -7.68 2.22
C VAL A 60 -16.05 -7.60 3.28
N ASN A 61 -15.69 -8.75 3.87
CA ASN A 61 -14.65 -8.81 4.89
C ASN A 61 -13.28 -8.39 4.33
N VAL A 62 -12.88 -8.96 3.17
CA VAL A 62 -11.59 -8.65 2.54
C VAL A 62 -11.50 -7.18 2.14
N PHE A 63 -12.53 -6.62 1.50
CA PHE A 63 -12.50 -5.21 1.08
C PHE A 63 -12.61 -4.24 2.26
N SER A 64 -13.38 -4.57 3.30
CA SER A 64 -13.42 -3.76 4.54
C SER A 64 -12.05 -3.72 5.22
N PHE A 65 -11.37 -4.87 5.30
CA PHE A 65 -10.00 -4.94 5.83
C PHE A 65 -9.01 -4.15 4.96
N THR A 66 -9.11 -4.29 3.63
CA THR A 66 -8.22 -3.58 2.70
C THR A 66 -8.39 -2.06 2.81
N LEU A 67 -9.64 -1.58 2.89
CA LEU A 67 -9.96 -0.17 3.10
C LEU A 67 -9.40 0.35 4.44
N PHE A 68 -9.57 -0.43 5.50
CA PHE A 68 -9.07 -0.06 6.83
C PHE A 68 -7.54 0.08 6.84
N ILE A 69 -6.83 -0.89 6.28
CA ILE A 69 -5.35 -0.83 6.17
C ILE A 69 -4.93 0.35 5.31
N ALA A 70 -5.56 0.57 4.16
CA ALA A 70 -5.23 1.67 3.29
C ALA A 70 -5.40 3.03 3.99
N GLY A 71 -6.48 3.21 4.75
CA GLY A 71 -6.68 4.42 5.56
C GLY A 71 -5.54 4.69 6.53
N ILE A 72 -5.08 3.66 7.25
CA ILE A 72 -3.94 3.76 8.19
C ILE A 72 -2.65 4.09 7.43
N THR A 73 -2.40 3.44 6.29
CA THR A 73 -1.17 3.66 5.53
C THR A 73 -1.13 5.07 4.90
N PHE A 74 -2.26 5.56 4.38
CA PHE A 74 -2.35 6.90 3.80
C PHE A 74 -1.97 8.00 4.78
N ALA A 75 -2.37 7.87 6.04
CA ALA A 75 -2.00 8.83 7.08
C ALA A 75 -0.48 8.94 7.28
N ASN A 76 0.28 7.87 7.02
CA ASN A 76 1.74 7.85 7.11
C ASN A 76 2.42 8.37 5.83
N SER A 77 1.80 8.19 4.65
CA SER A 77 2.37 8.63 3.36
C SER A 77 2.68 10.13 3.33
N THR A 78 1.88 10.97 3.98
CA THR A 78 2.14 12.43 4.06
C THR A 78 3.45 12.76 4.77
N GLN A 79 3.78 12.02 5.84
CA GLN A 79 5.03 12.23 6.57
C GLN A 79 6.25 11.84 5.73
N ILE A 80 6.17 10.71 5.03
CA ILE A 80 7.22 10.24 4.11
C ILE A 80 7.42 11.24 2.96
N THR A 81 6.33 11.66 2.33
CA THR A 81 6.36 12.67 1.25
C THR A 81 7.03 13.95 1.71
N ARG A 82 6.70 14.44 2.92
CA ARG A 82 7.33 15.61 3.52
C ARG A 82 8.82 15.40 3.79
N ALA A 83 9.22 14.25 4.34
CA ALA A 83 10.62 13.92 4.63
C ALA A 83 11.48 13.91 3.35
N ILE A 84 10.93 13.42 2.23
CA ILE A 84 11.61 13.45 0.93
C ILE A 84 11.70 14.87 0.40
N ALA A 85 10.61 15.66 0.48
CA ALA A 85 10.58 17.05 0.02
C ALA A 85 11.61 17.95 0.72
N VAL A 86 11.88 17.71 2.01
CA VAL A 86 12.92 18.44 2.75
C VAL A 86 14.33 17.84 2.60
N GLY A 87 14.49 16.77 1.81
CA GLY A 87 15.78 16.12 1.57
C GLY A 87 16.26 15.19 2.68
N GLN A 88 15.43 14.84 3.66
CA GLN A 88 15.78 13.90 4.73
C GLN A 88 15.74 12.42 4.28
N SER A 89 15.04 12.13 3.19
CA SER A 89 14.95 10.79 2.60
C SER A 89 15.10 10.85 1.08
N PRO A 90 15.85 9.93 0.46
CA PRO A 90 16.04 9.94 -0.98
C PRO A 90 14.78 9.45 -1.73
N PRO A 91 14.45 10.04 -2.90
CA PRO A 91 13.44 9.50 -3.80
C PRO A 91 13.96 8.24 -4.52
N ILE A 92 13.06 7.43 -5.09
CA ILE A 92 13.42 6.23 -5.88
C ILE A 92 13.66 6.61 -7.34
N LYS A 93 14.65 6.04 -8.02
CA LYS A 93 14.84 6.25 -9.47
C LYS A 93 13.63 5.79 -10.27
N LEU A 94 13.20 6.58 -11.25
CA LEU A 94 12.05 6.25 -12.10
C LEU A 94 12.24 4.95 -12.88
N SER A 95 13.48 4.63 -13.31
CA SER A 95 13.80 3.36 -13.99
C SER A 95 13.50 2.13 -13.13
N VAL A 96 13.65 2.25 -11.81
CA VAL A 96 13.36 1.18 -10.84
C VAL A 96 11.85 1.03 -10.64
N LEU A 97 11.10 2.13 -10.63
CA LEU A 97 9.63 2.05 -10.54
C LEU A 97 9.01 1.46 -11.81
N ARG A 98 9.61 1.70 -12.98
CA ARG A 98 9.19 1.11 -14.25
C ARG A 98 9.44 -0.39 -14.35
N SER A 99 10.40 -0.94 -13.60
CA SER A 99 10.67 -2.39 -13.59
C SER A 99 9.70 -3.20 -12.73
N LEU A 100 8.78 -2.53 -12.01
CA LEU A 100 7.74 -3.21 -11.25
C LEU A 100 6.78 -3.99 -12.17
N PRO A 101 6.24 -5.13 -11.72
CA PRO A 101 5.25 -5.86 -12.49
C PRO A 101 3.98 -5.03 -12.67
N TRP A 102 3.28 -5.23 -13.80
CA TRP A 102 1.96 -4.65 -13.98
C TRP A 102 0.99 -5.20 -12.91
N PRO A 103 0.13 -4.38 -12.29
CA PRO A 103 -0.12 -2.96 -12.57
C PRO A 103 0.73 -1.94 -11.80
N LEU A 104 1.63 -2.37 -10.91
CA LEU A 104 2.41 -1.49 -10.03
C LEU A 104 3.30 -0.50 -10.81
N SER A 105 3.88 -0.89 -11.95
CA SER A 105 4.68 0.01 -12.79
C SER A 105 3.90 1.18 -13.37
N VAL A 106 2.59 1.05 -13.59
CA VAL A 106 1.73 2.12 -14.11
C VAL A 106 1.39 3.10 -12.98
N VAL A 107 1.11 2.58 -11.80
CA VAL A 107 0.63 3.35 -10.64
C VAL A 107 1.77 4.06 -9.89
N CYS A 108 2.94 3.43 -9.88
CA CYS A 108 4.17 3.99 -9.34
C CYS A 108 5.07 4.63 -10.40
N GLY A 109 4.61 4.68 -11.67
CA GLY A 109 5.34 5.24 -12.82
C GLY A 109 5.29 6.77 -12.98
N SER A 110 5.65 7.26 -14.18
CA SER A 110 6.06 8.65 -14.48
C SER A 110 5.01 9.78 -14.26
N GLU A 111 5.51 11.03 -14.26
CA GLU A 111 4.78 12.29 -14.02
C GLU A 111 3.43 12.37 -14.76
N GLY A 112 2.40 12.88 -14.07
CA GLY A 112 1.11 13.23 -14.67
C GLY A 112 0.10 12.08 -14.82
N ASP A 113 0.53 10.82 -14.70
CA ASP A 113 -0.36 9.65 -14.89
C ASP A 113 -1.06 9.15 -13.61
N ARG A 114 -0.73 9.71 -12.44
CA ARG A 114 -1.46 9.44 -11.20
C ARG A 114 -2.80 10.16 -11.18
N LYS A 115 -3.77 9.56 -11.85
CA LYS A 115 -5.16 9.80 -11.54
C LYS A 115 -5.42 9.21 -10.15
N LEU A 116 -5.94 10.04 -9.24
CA LEU A 116 -6.28 9.66 -7.86
C LEU A 116 -7.18 8.42 -7.83
N LEU A 117 -8.15 8.35 -8.74
CA LEU A 117 -9.09 7.23 -8.84
C LEU A 117 -8.39 5.89 -9.14
N PRO A 118 -7.61 5.73 -10.23
CA PRO A 118 -6.83 4.53 -10.47
C PRO A 118 -5.94 4.16 -9.31
N PHE A 119 -5.18 5.10 -8.72
CA PHE A 119 -4.33 4.79 -7.58
C PHE A 119 -5.11 4.28 -6.36
N LEU A 120 -6.23 4.93 -6.02
CA LEU A 120 -7.12 4.45 -4.97
C LEU A 120 -7.70 3.08 -5.32
N PHE A 121 -8.15 2.88 -6.55
CA PHE A 121 -8.69 1.60 -7.01
C PHE A 121 -7.63 0.51 -6.94
N TYR A 122 -6.37 0.76 -7.32
CA TYR A 122 -5.31 -0.23 -7.22
C TYR A 122 -4.92 -0.51 -5.76
N SER A 123 -4.68 0.52 -4.94
CA SER A 123 -4.34 0.31 -3.53
C SER A 123 -5.48 -0.32 -2.73
N LEU A 124 -6.75 -0.08 -3.09
CA LEU A 124 -7.92 -0.57 -2.33
C LEU A 124 -8.52 -1.87 -2.88
N VAL A 125 -8.47 -2.07 -4.19
CA VAL A 125 -9.19 -3.17 -4.86
C VAL A 125 -8.25 -4.28 -5.30
N PHE A 126 -7.00 -3.98 -5.69
CA PHE A 126 -6.14 -5.02 -6.27
C PHE A 126 -5.67 -6.07 -5.24
N PRO A 127 -5.10 -5.73 -4.07
CA PRO A 127 -4.71 -6.74 -3.07
C PRO A 127 -5.91 -7.57 -2.59
N GLY A 128 -7.03 -6.90 -2.30
CA GLY A 128 -8.26 -7.56 -1.85
C GLY A 128 -8.91 -8.42 -2.93
N GLY A 129 -8.99 -7.92 -4.16
CA GLY A 129 -9.53 -8.64 -5.31
C GLY A 129 -8.73 -9.89 -5.65
N LEU A 130 -7.39 -9.82 -5.57
CA LEU A 130 -6.53 -11.00 -5.71
C LEU A 130 -6.83 -12.06 -4.63
N VAL A 131 -6.99 -11.66 -3.37
CA VAL A 131 -7.36 -12.58 -2.29
C VAL A 131 -8.73 -13.21 -2.55
N VAL A 132 -9.74 -12.40 -2.87
CA VAL A 132 -11.10 -12.89 -3.15
C VAL A 132 -11.06 -13.89 -4.30
N LEU A 133 -10.46 -13.54 -5.43
CA LEU A 133 -10.36 -14.40 -6.60
C LEU A 133 -9.61 -15.69 -6.27
N SER A 134 -8.43 -15.60 -5.63
CA SER A 134 -7.60 -16.76 -5.32
C SER A 134 -8.32 -17.73 -4.39
N PHE A 135 -8.98 -17.24 -3.34
CA PHE A 135 -9.66 -18.12 -2.39
C PHE A 135 -10.92 -18.75 -2.99
N HIS A 136 -11.64 -18.06 -3.87
CA HIS A 136 -12.75 -18.66 -4.61
C HIS A 136 -12.27 -19.71 -5.61
N LEU A 137 -11.15 -19.48 -6.31
CA LEU A 137 -10.55 -20.46 -7.22
C LEU A 137 -10.03 -21.70 -6.46
N ILE A 138 -9.38 -21.50 -5.31
CA ILE A 138 -8.93 -22.60 -4.46
C ILE A 138 -10.14 -23.37 -3.93
N SER A 139 -11.17 -22.67 -3.44
CA SER A 139 -12.42 -23.30 -2.97
C SER A 139 -13.09 -24.11 -4.09
N LEU A 140 -13.16 -23.58 -5.31
CA LEU A 140 -13.67 -24.29 -6.49
C LEU A 140 -12.85 -25.55 -6.79
N GLY A 141 -11.52 -25.47 -6.71
CA GLY A 141 -10.64 -26.63 -6.95
C GLY A 141 -10.73 -27.71 -5.88
N VAL A 142 -10.93 -27.33 -4.61
CA VAL A 142 -10.98 -28.26 -3.47
C VAL A 142 -12.38 -28.85 -3.27
N ASN A 143 -13.44 -28.04 -3.41
CA ASN A 143 -14.81 -28.41 -3.08
C ASN A 143 -15.70 -28.69 -4.30
N GLY A 144 -15.21 -28.41 -5.52
CA GLY A 144 -16.00 -28.50 -6.74
C GLY A 144 -16.97 -27.32 -6.92
N LEU A 145 -17.72 -27.35 -8.02
CA LEU A 145 -18.57 -26.23 -8.46
C LEU A 145 -19.79 -26.01 -7.56
N GLU A 146 -20.33 -27.08 -6.99
CA GLU A 146 -21.52 -27.04 -6.12
C GLU A 146 -21.25 -26.37 -4.76
N ASN A 147 -20.01 -26.41 -4.28
CA ASN A 147 -19.61 -25.86 -2.98
C ASN A 147 -18.53 -24.77 -3.09
N ALA A 148 -18.35 -24.18 -4.27
CA ALA A 148 -17.29 -23.19 -4.51
C ALA A 148 -17.40 -21.95 -3.61
N LEU A 149 -18.61 -21.60 -3.15
CA LEU A 149 -18.88 -20.47 -2.26
C LEU A 149 -18.87 -20.83 -0.76
N TRP A 150 -18.52 -22.07 -0.43
CA TRP A 150 -18.51 -22.56 0.95
C TRP A 150 -17.30 -23.43 1.20
N TRP A 151 -16.29 -22.87 1.87
CA TRP A 151 -15.09 -23.63 2.24
C TRP A 151 -14.90 -23.70 3.75
N GLN A 152 -15.30 -24.84 4.32
CA GLN A 152 -15.13 -25.14 5.74
C GLN A 152 -13.75 -25.77 6.00
N LEU A 153 -13.11 -25.34 7.08
CA LEU A 153 -11.79 -25.83 7.48
C LEU A 153 -11.74 -26.11 8.99
N PRO A 154 -10.82 -26.99 9.45
CA PRO A 154 -10.48 -27.06 10.86
C PRO A 154 -9.99 -25.71 11.37
N LEU A 155 -10.33 -25.34 12.60
CA LEU A 155 -10.07 -24.02 13.20
C LEU A 155 -8.62 -23.54 12.99
N GLN A 156 -7.64 -24.40 13.22
CA GLN A 156 -6.23 -24.02 13.07
C GLN A 156 -5.86 -23.67 11.63
N ARG A 157 -6.39 -24.39 10.64
CA ARG A 157 -6.18 -24.09 9.21
C ARG A 157 -6.93 -22.83 8.81
N TYR A 158 -8.17 -22.68 9.28
CA TYR A 158 -8.96 -21.47 9.08
C TYR A 158 -8.18 -20.23 9.55
N LEU A 159 -7.70 -20.22 10.79
CA LEU A 159 -6.95 -19.08 11.35
C LEU A 159 -5.64 -18.82 10.59
N ALA A 160 -4.91 -19.86 10.19
CA ALA A 160 -3.69 -19.70 9.41
C ALA A 160 -3.98 -19.02 8.05
N TRP A 161 -5.01 -19.48 7.34
CA TRP A 161 -5.43 -18.87 6.08
C TRP A 161 -5.95 -17.46 6.26
N THR A 162 -6.71 -17.16 7.33
CA THR A 162 -7.19 -15.81 7.58
C THR A 162 -6.07 -14.82 7.91
N MET A 163 -5.06 -15.26 8.66
CA MET A 163 -3.88 -14.44 8.92
C MET A 163 -3.03 -14.24 7.65
N LEU A 164 -2.89 -15.29 6.83
CA LEU A 164 -2.09 -15.22 5.61
C LEU A 164 -2.64 -14.20 4.61
N TRP A 165 -3.94 -14.23 4.32
CA TRP A 165 -4.50 -13.28 3.36
C TRP A 165 -4.48 -11.85 3.90
N ARG A 166 -4.71 -11.65 5.21
CA ARG A 166 -4.59 -10.33 5.84
C ARG A 166 -3.17 -9.79 5.76
N LEU A 167 -2.16 -10.63 5.99
CA LEU A 167 -0.76 -10.28 5.81
C LEU A 167 -0.47 -9.87 4.37
N PHE A 168 -0.98 -10.63 3.39
CA PHE A 168 -0.81 -10.33 1.98
C PHE A 168 -1.44 -8.98 1.60
N VAL A 169 -2.68 -8.72 2.03
CA VAL A 169 -3.34 -7.43 1.83
C VAL A 169 -2.53 -6.32 2.48
N SER A 170 -2.13 -6.48 3.74
CA SER A 170 -1.33 -5.49 4.46
C SER A 170 -0.02 -5.16 3.73
N ALA A 171 0.72 -6.17 3.30
CA ALA A 171 1.97 -6.00 2.56
C ALA A 171 1.74 -5.29 1.22
N GLY A 172 0.72 -5.70 0.45
CA GLY A 172 0.40 -5.09 -0.84
C GLY A 172 0.02 -3.62 -0.72
N VAL A 173 -0.86 -3.29 0.24
CA VAL A 173 -1.30 -1.92 0.50
C VAL A 173 -0.14 -1.06 1.00
N PHE A 174 0.63 -1.54 1.99
CA PHE A 174 1.79 -0.80 2.50
C PHE A 174 2.83 -0.55 1.42
N ALA A 175 3.23 -1.59 0.68
CA ALA A 175 4.24 -1.47 -0.36
C ALA A 175 3.81 -0.48 -1.45
N THR A 176 2.58 -0.60 -1.94
CA THR A 176 2.07 0.27 -3.01
C THR A 176 2.05 1.73 -2.57
N ASN A 177 1.51 2.01 -1.38
CA ASN A 177 1.43 3.38 -0.86
C ASN A 177 2.81 3.96 -0.50
N TYR A 178 3.72 3.14 -0.01
CA TYR A 178 5.06 3.59 0.37
C TYR A 178 5.93 3.85 -0.85
N LEU A 179 5.96 2.93 -1.83
CA LEU A 179 6.59 3.16 -3.13
C LEU A 179 5.98 4.37 -3.81
N ALA A 180 4.67 4.57 -3.63
CA ALA A 180 4.02 5.72 -4.20
C ALA A 180 4.49 7.05 -3.59
N ALA A 181 4.69 7.10 -2.28
CA ALA A 181 5.25 8.25 -1.59
C ALA A 181 6.72 8.53 -1.96
N HIS A 182 7.46 7.52 -2.40
CA HIS A 182 8.85 7.65 -2.85
C HIS A 182 9.02 7.93 -4.35
N ASN A 183 7.93 8.22 -5.06
CA ASN A 183 7.99 8.50 -6.50
C ASN A 183 8.66 9.86 -6.77
N PRO A 184 9.75 9.92 -7.57
CA PRO A 184 10.52 11.14 -7.84
C PRO A 184 9.71 12.19 -8.61
N THR A 185 8.57 11.78 -9.17
CA THR A 185 7.67 12.60 -9.98
C THR A 185 6.52 13.26 -9.20
N GLN A 186 6.51 13.14 -7.86
CA GLN A 186 5.53 13.88 -7.07
C GLN A 186 5.79 15.39 -7.19
N SER A 187 4.76 16.15 -7.58
CA SER A 187 4.84 17.61 -7.74
C SER A 187 5.35 18.36 -6.51
N VAL A 188 5.23 17.76 -5.32
CA VAL A 188 5.74 18.28 -4.04
C VAL A 188 7.28 18.17 -3.93
N LEU A 189 7.91 17.29 -4.70
CA LEU A 189 9.37 17.09 -4.75
C LEU A 189 10.07 17.97 -5.79
N ILE A 190 9.31 18.51 -6.74
CA ILE A 190 9.81 19.52 -7.66
C ILE A 190 9.90 20.81 -6.84
N ARG A 191 11.09 21.10 -6.32
CA ARG A 191 11.41 22.44 -5.83
C ARG A 191 11.02 23.38 -6.96
N SER A 192 10.11 24.30 -6.70
CA SER A 192 9.77 25.39 -7.60
C SER A 192 11.01 26.27 -7.79
N ASN A 193 11.96 25.82 -8.60
CA ASN A 193 12.87 26.72 -9.28
C ASN A 193 12.01 27.43 -10.32
N VAL A 194 11.30 28.47 -9.88
CA VAL A 194 10.84 29.63 -10.65
C VAL A 194 9.82 30.39 -9.79
N SER A 195 10.17 31.65 -9.50
CA SER A 195 9.34 32.73 -8.96
C SER A 195 9.25 32.85 -7.44
N ASP A 196 10.19 33.59 -6.85
CA ASP A 196 9.86 34.60 -5.85
C ASP A 196 10.95 35.69 -5.75
N GLY A 197 10.64 36.86 -6.35
CA GLY A 197 11.19 38.21 -6.06
C GLY A 197 12.63 38.48 -6.53
N GLN A 198 13.03 39.60 -7.12
CA GLN A 198 12.59 41.00 -7.23
C GLN A 198 13.61 41.64 -8.23
N SER A 199 13.43 42.75 -8.93
CA SER A 199 12.43 43.79 -9.08
C SER A 199 12.86 44.64 -10.29
N SER A 200 11.92 45.32 -10.91
CA SER A 200 12.11 46.46 -11.81
C SER A 200 13.39 47.26 -11.54
N ASN A 201 14.17 47.55 -12.59
CA ASN A 201 14.80 48.87 -12.64
C ASN A 201 14.42 49.56 -13.96
N SER A 202 13.51 50.50 -13.76
CA SER A 202 13.10 51.55 -14.68
C SER A 202 14.31 52.25 -15.29
N GLY A 203 14.13 52.73 -16.51
CA GLY A 203 15.17 53.45 -17.24
C GLY A 203 15.76 54.65 -16.51
N ARG A 204 17.05 54.87 -16.77
CA ARG A 204 17.66 56.20 -16.88
C ARG A 204 18.88 56.07 -17.79
N LYS A 205 18.72 56.53 -19.04
CA LYS A 205 19.81 57.18 -19.76
C LYS A 205 20.12 58.47 -18.99
N LEU A 206 21.37 58.66 -18.61
CA LEU A 206 21.91 59.98 -18.32
C LEU A 206 23.07 60.16 -19.30
N GLU A 207 22.91 61.21 -20.11
CA GLU A 207 23.95 61.91 -20.85
C GLU A 207 24.99 62.50 -19.89
#